data_AF-A0A6V7KHB6-F1
#
_entry.id   AF-A0A6V7KHB6-F1
#
_cell.length_a   1.000
_cell.length_b   1.000
_cell.length_c   1.000
_cell.angle_alpha   90.00
_cell.angle_beta   90.00
_cell.angle_gamma   90.00
#
_symmetry.space_group_name_H-M   'P 1'
#
loop_
_entity.id
_entity.type
_entity.pdbx_description
1 polymer ?
#
loop_
_entity_poly.entity_id
_entity_poly.type
_entity_poly.pdbx_seq_one_letter_code
_entity_poly.pdbx_strand_id
1 'polypeptide(L)' 'GDSGGPLVADGVQIGILSYGIPCGTGAPDVYTRVYYFTDWILKQIEN' A
#
# COMPACT_ATOMS: atom_id res chain seq x y z
N GLY A 1 -13.20 4.10 -3.55
CA GLY A 1 -12.45 4.14 -4.82
C GLY A 1 -11.00 4.42 -4.51
N ASP A 2 -10.43 3.60 -3.61
CA ASP A 2 -9.22 3.96 -2.86
C ASP A 2 -8.10 2.93 -3.08
N SER A 3 -8.41 1.81 -3.74
CA SER A 3 -7.44 0.79 -4.12
C SER A 3 -6.31 1.41 -4.95
N GLY A 4 -5.07 1.10 -4.55
CA GLY A 4 -3.86 1.71 -5.11
C GLY A 4 -3.37 2.95 -4.35
N GLY A 5 -4.16 3.50 -3.41
CA GLY A 5 -3.78 4.67 -2.63
C GLY A 5 -2.63 4.41 -1.64
N PRO A 6 -1.82 5.44 -1.32
CA PRO A 6 -0.66 5.30 -0.44
C PRO A 6 -1.07 5.32 1.05
N LEU A 7 -0.45 4.42 1.83
CA LEU A 7 -0.37 4.56 3.29
C LEU A 7 1.01 5.12 3.65
N VAL A 8 1.03 6.30 4.28
CA VAL A 8 2.26 7.05 4.60
C VAL A 8 2.42 7.18 6.11
N ALA A 9 3.63 6.93 6.61
CA ALA A 9 4.05 7.20 7.97
C ALA A 9 5.43 7.87 7.95
N ASP A 10 5.63 8.92 8.76
CA ASP A 10 6.90 9.67 8.84
C ASP A 10 7.46 10.14 7.48
N GLY A 11 6.56 10.50 6.56
CA GLY A 11 6.92 10.92 5.19
C GLY A 11 7.33 9.78 4.25
N VAL A 12 7.25 8.52 4.70
CA VAL A 12 7.58 7.32 3.91
C VAL A 12 6.32 6.55 3.56
N GLN A 13 6.17 6.17 2.29
CA GLN A 13 5.09 5.28 1.87
C GLN A 13 5.38 3.84 2.30
N ILE A 14 4.59 3.33 3.25
CA ILE A 14 4.76 2.00 3.84
C ILE A 14 3.78 0.97 3.29
N GLY A 15 2.68 1.42 2.68
CA GLY A 15 1.64 0.55 2.14
C GLY A 15 0.97 1.07 0.88
N ILE A 16 0.32 0.15 0.16
CA ILE A 16 -0.59 0.42 -0.96
C ILE A 16 -1.93 -0.22 -0.62
N LEU A 17 -3.03 0.53 -0.62
CA LEU A 17 -4.34 0.00 -0.28
C LEU A 17 -4.75 -1.09 -1.28
N SER A 18 -5.00 -2.29 -0.78
CA SER A 18 -5.38 -3.45 -1.60
C SER A 18 -6.90 -3.65 -1.55
N TYR A 19 -7.42 -3.99 -0.38
CA TYR A 19 -8.85 -4.21 -0.18
C TYR A 19 -9.24 -3.93 1.27
N GLY A 20 -10.52 -3.71 1.48
CA GLY A 20 -11.14 -3.52 2.78
C GLY A 20 -12.64 -3.74 2.65
N ILE A 21 -13.33 -3.79 3.77
CA ILE A 21 -14.80 -3.73 3.75
C ILE A 21 -15.16 -2.24 3.57
N PRO A 22 -15.94 -1.88 2.53
CA PRO A 22 -16.28 -0.49 2.29
C PRO A 22 -16.90 0.20 3.50
N CYS A 23 -16.59 1.48 3.66
CA CYS A 23 -17.33 2.42 4.53
C CYS A 23 -17.24 2.15 6.04
N GLY A 24 -16.02 2.04 6.59
CA GLY A 24 -15.77 2.30 8.02
C GLY A 24 -16.54 1.40 8.98
N THR A 25 -16.67 0.12 8.65
CA THR A 25 -17.48 -0.86 9.39
C THR A 25 -16.81 -1.39 10.66
N GLY A 26 -15.63 -0.86 11.02
CA GLY A 26 -14.79 -1.37 12.11
C GLY A 26 -13.88 -2.54 11.72
N ALA A 27 -14.02 -3.08 10.51
CA ALA A 27 -13.05 -4.01 9.94
C ALA A 27 -11.78 -3.27 9.51
N PRO A 28 -10.60 -3.88 9.65
CA PRO A 28 -9.36 -3.28 9.19
C PRO A 28 -9.26 -3.27 7.66
N ASP A 29 -8.63 -2.23 7.13
CA ASP A 29 -8.18 -2.19 5.74
C ASP A 29 -6.88 -2.97 5.57
N VAL A 30 -6.73 -3.62 4.41
CA VAL A 30 -5.56 -4.44 4.07
C VAL A 30 -4.71 -3.74 3.03
N TYR A 31 -3.43 -3.59 3.35
CA TYR A 31 -2.43 -2.91 2.52
C TYR A 31 -1.35 -3.88 2.06
N THR A 32 -0.91 -3.74 0.81
CA THR A 32 0.34 -4.35 0.34
C THR A 32 1.51 -3.64 1.02
N ARG A 33 2.39 -4.40 1.69
CA ARG A 33 3.58 -3.86 2.38
C ARG A 33 4.66 -3.47 1.37
N VAL A 34 4.93 -2.17 1.22
CA VAL A 34 5.90 -1.65 0.24
C VAL A 34 7.30 -2.27 0.44
N TYR A 35 7.77 -2.33 1.68
CA TYR A 35 9.11 -2.85 2.00
C TYR A 35 9.36 -4.28 1.50
N TYR A 36 8.33 -5.13 1.47
CA TYR A 36 8.47 -6.51 1.00
C TYR A 36 8.76 -6.58 -0.51
N PHE A 37 8.33 -5.58 -1.27
CA PHE A 37 8.45 -5.54 -2.73
C PHE A 37 9.50 -4.53 -3.22
N THR A 38 10.29 -3.92 -2.33
CA THR A 38 11.26 -2.88 -2.70
C THR A 38 12.22 -3.34 -3.79
N ASP A 39 12.76 -4.56 -3.69
CA ASP A 39 13.67 -5.11 -4.70
C ASP A 39 13.02 -5.23 -6.08
N TRP A 40 11.76 -5.69 -6.12
CA TRP A 40 11.00 -5.78 -7.37
C TRP A 40 10.71 -4.39 -7.94
N ILE A 41 10.31 -3.43 -7.10
CA ILE A 41 10.02 -2.05 -7.49
C ILE A 41 11.28 -1.40 -8.09
N LEU A 42 12.41 -1.48 -7.40
CA LEU A 42 13.68 -0.90 -7.86
C LEU A 42 14.10 -1.51 -9.19
N LYS A 43 13.99 -2.84 -9.34
CA LYS A 43 14.25 -3.52 -10.61
C LYS A 43 13.36 -3.03 -11.75
N GLN A 44 12.10 -2.64 -11.50
CA GLN A 44 11.22 -2.12 -12.55
C GLN A 44 11.54 -0.67 -12.94
N ILE A 45 12.11 0.12 -12.03
CA ILE A 45 12.50 1.52 -12.29
C ILE A 45 13.81 1.59 -13.09
N GLU A 46 14.68 0.60 -12.94
CA GLU A 46 15.97 0.53 -13.65
C GLU A 46 15.88 0.08 -15.12
N ASN A 47 14.72 -0.41 -15.59
CA ASN A 47 14.47 -0.74 -17.00
C ASN A 47 13.83 0.43 -17.76
#